data_AF-A0A2N3CQR3-F1
#
_entry.id   AF-A0A2N3CQR3-F1
#
_cell.length_a   1.000
_cell.length_b   1.000
_cell.length_c   1.000
_cell.angle_alpha   90.00
_cell.angle_beta   90.00
_cell.angle_gamma   90.00
#
_symmetry.space_group_name_H-M   'P 1'
#
loop_
_entity.id
_entity.type
_entity.pdbx_description
1 polymer ?
#
loop_
_entity_poly.entity_id
_entity_poly.type
_entity_poly.pdbx_seq_one_letter_code
_entity_poly.pdbx_strand_id
1 'polypeptide(L)'
;MHTALRSALAASLLLLASAVPALSATWTAFSQQAFDRAQAQGQTIVVDVYADWCPTCKVQEPILEELASNPLLEEALLLRVDFDIEKDFLAEHRIPRQSTVVVFTGGEEVSRSIAETNRERLRAAVLRGLVEDTGTVE
;
A
#
# COMPACT_ATOMS: atom_id res chain seq x y z
N MET A 1 -46.57 39.38 39.77
CA MET A 1 -45.20 39.37 39.23
C MET A 1 -44.64 37.96 39.34
N HIS A 2 -43.98 37.49 38.28
CA HIS A 2 -43.19 36.25 38.12
C HIS A 2 -43.92 34.96 37.69
N THR A 3 -44.11 34.85 36.37
CA THR A 3 -44.30 33.57 35.66
C THR A 3 -42.92 32.97 35.38
N ALA A 4 -42.58 31.83 36.00
CA ALA A 4 -41.30 31.15 35.78
C ALA A 4 -41.39 30.23 34.56
N LEU A 5 -40.72 30.65 33.48
CA LEU A 5 -40.52 29.93 32.24
C LEU A 5 -39.56 28.74 32.47
N ARG A 6 -40.08 27.51 32.45
CA ARG A 6 -39.25 26.29 32.44
C ARG A 6 -39.06 25.83 31.00
N SER A 7 -38.00 26.31 30.37
CA SER A 7 -37.52 25.84 29.07
C SER A 7 -36.97 24.42 29.22
N ALA A 8 -37.67 23.42 28.68
CA ALA A 8 -37.12 22.09 28.49
C ALA A 8 -36.24 22.11 27.23
N LEU A 9 -34.92 21.96 27.41
CA LEU A 9 -33.98 21.80 26.31
C LEU A 9 -34.27 20.48 25.58
N ALA A 10 -34.68 20.57 24.31
CA ALA A 10 -34.68 19.43 23.41
C ALA A 10 -33.22 19.09 23.05
N ALA A 11 -32.74 17.92 23.48
CA ALA A 11 -31.40 17.43 23.19
C ALA A 11 -31.26 17.15 21.68
N SER A 12 -30.51 18.00 20.98
CA SER A 12 -30.10 17.77 19.60
C SER A 12 -29.03 16.68 19.56
N LEU A 13 -29.43 15.46 19.24
CA LEU A 13 -28.50 14.36 18.93
C LEU A 13 -27.97 14.57 17.50
N LEU A 14 -26.93 15.39 17.36
CA LEU A 14 -26.15 15.50 16.12
C LEU A 14 -25.35 14.22 15.95
N LEU A 15 -25.83 13.32 15.09
CA LEU A 15 -25.00 12.26 14.48
C LEU A 15 -23.90 12.93 13.66
N LEU A 16 -22.75 13.16 14.28
CA LEU A 16 -21.51 13.42 13.56
C LEU A 16 -21.14 12.11 12.85
N ALA A 17 -21.69 11.91 11.64
CA ALA A 17 -21.12 10.99 10.68
C ALA A 17 -19.73 11.53 10.32
N SER A 18 -18.71 11.12 11.08
CA SER A 18 -17.33 11.36 10.70
C SER A 18 -17.11 10.59 9.41
N ALA A 19 -17.11 11.32 8.28
CA ALA A 19 -16.59 10.80 7.03
C ALA A 19 -15.11 10.47 7.29
N VAL A 20 -14.83 9.20 7.58
CA VAL A 20 -13.48 8.67 7.56
C VAL A 20 -13.06 8.77 6.09
N PRO A 21 -12.04 9.57 5.75
CA PRO A 21 -11.57 9.60 4.37
C PRO A 21 -11.13 8.18 4.02
N ALA A 22 -11.64 7.65 2.92
CA ALA A 22 -11.10 6.41 2.34
C ALA A 22 -9.62 6.68 2.03
N LEU A 23 -8.72 6.09 2.82
CA LEU A 23 -7.28 6.21 2.59
C LEU A 23 -6.98 5.30 1.40
N SER A 24 -6.88 5.87 0.20
CA SER A 24 -6.28 5.13 -0.91
C SER A 24 -4.79 4.98 -0.64
N ALA A 25 -4.29 3.75 -0.76
CA ALA A 25 -2.86 3.51 -0.63
C ALA A 25 -2.11 4.35 -1.66
N THR A 26 -1.08 5.06 -1.20
CA THR A 26 -0.31 5.98 -2.03
C THR A 26 1.13 5.53 -2.05
N TRP A 27 1.76 5.60 -3.22
CA TRP A 27 3.18 5.34 -3.39
C TRP A 27 4.02 6.36 -2.61
N THR A 28 4.92 5.87 -1.77
CA THR A 28 5.86 6.71 -1.01
C THR A 28 7.30 6.28 -1.30
N ALA A 29 8.25 7.20 -1.18
CA ALA A 29 9.66 6.84 -1.29
C ALA A 29 10.06 5.87 -0.18
N PHE A 30 11.04 5.01 -0.46
CA PHE A 30 11.52 4.01 0.48
C PHE A 30 12.00 4.63 1.80
N SER A 31 11.65 3.98 2.89
CA SER A 31 12.13 4.28 4.24
C SER A 31 12.32 2.97 4.97
N GLN A 32 13.56 2.70 5.41
CA GLN A 32 13.88 1.50 6.18
C GLN A 32 12.97 1.38 7.41
N GLN A 33 12.75 2.49 8.14
CA GLN A 33 11.88 2.49 9.32
C GLN A 33 10.43 2.12 8.98
N ALA A 34 9.90 2.61 7.86
CA ALA A 34 8.53 2.30 7.46
C ALA A 34 8.41 0.83 7.05
N PHE A 35 9.40 0.33 6.30
CA PHE A 35 9.50 -1.06 5.89
C PHE A 35 9.56 -1.99 7.12
N ASP A 36 10.54 -1.80 8.01
CA ASP A 36 10.73 -2.62 9.22
C ASP A 36 9.48 -2.67 10.10
N ARG A 37 8.82 -1.51 10.28
CA ARG A 37 7.59 -1.42 11.07
C ARG A 37 6.46 -2.23 10.43
N ALA A 38 6.27 -2.10 9.12
CA ALA A 38 5.25 -2.84 8.40
C ALA A 38 5.54 -4.35 8.44
N GLN A 39 6.81 -4.76 8.33
CA GLN A 39 7.21 -6.16 8.48
C GLN A 39 6.86 -6.70 9.87
N ALA A 40 7.18 -5.95 10.92
CA ALA A 40 6.87 -6.32 12.30
C ALA A 40 5.36 -6.39 12.59
N GLN A 41 4.54 -5.69 11.82
CA GLN A 41 3.07 -5.70 11.91
C GLN A 41 2.42 -6.80 11.08
N GLY A 42 3.18 -7.57 10.28
CA GLY A 42 2.61 -8.54 9.35
C GLY A 42 1.89 -7.89 8.15
N GLN A 43 2.10 -6.59 7.93
CA GLN A 43 1.41 -5.83 6.89
C GLN A 43 1.85 -6.27 5.49
N THR A 44 0.97 -6.11 4.50
CA THR A 44 1.37 -6.25 3.10
C THR A 44 2.28 -5.10 2.65
N ILE A 45 3.42 -5.52 2.16
CA ILE A 45 4.56 -4.89 1.47
C ILE A 45 4.51 -4.79 -0.05
N VAL A 46 4.16 -3.70 -0.73
CA VAL A 46 4.42 -3.64 -2.20
C VAL A 46 5.58 -2.70 -2.49
N VAL A 47 6.63 -3.23 -3.10
CA VAL A 47 7.83 -2.49 -3.47
C VAL A 47 7.98 -2.42 -4.98
N ASP A 48 8.01 -1.21 -5.54
CA ASP A 48 8.38 -0.91 -6.92
C ASP A 48 9.83 -0.43 -6.98
N VAL A 49 10.73 -1.23 -7.55
CA VAL A 49 12.12 -0.83 -7.80
C VAL A 49 12.22 -0.19 -9.17
N TYR A 50 12.47 1.12 -9.21
CA TYR A 50 12.42 1.94 -10.42
C TYR A 50 13.72 2.72 -10.66
N ALA A 51 13.82 3.36 -11.82
CA ALA A 51 14.80 4.41 -12.09
C ALA A 51 14.23 5.36 -13.14
N ASP A 52 14.56 6.65 -13.11
CA ASP A 52 13.98 7.65 -14.02
C ASP A 52 14.27 7.38 -15.51
N TRP A 53 15.43 6.79 -15.79
CA TRP A 53 15.89 6.42 -17.14
C TRP A 53 15.34 5.06 -17.61
N CYS A 54 14.53 4.37 -16.79
CA CYS A 54 14.03 3.03 -17.08
C CYS A 54 12.77 3.03 -17.97
N PRO A 55 12.84 2.60 -19.25
CA PRO A 55 11.68 2.57 -20.13
C PRO A 55 10.62 1.55 -19.69
N THR A 56 11.06 0.39 -19.17
CA THR A 56 10.13 -0.64 -18.65
C THR A 56 9.34 -0.13 -17.45
N CYS A 57 9.98 0.64 -16.56
CA CYS A 57 9.35 1.21 -15.37
C CYS A 57 8.25 2.20 -15.77
N LYS A 58 8.47 3.01 -16.81
CA LYS A 58 7.44 3.90 -17.38
C LYS A 58 6.20 3.16 -17.92
N VAL A 59 6.36 1.90 -18.34
CA VAL A 59 5.23 1.06 -18.74
C VAL A 59 4.51 0.47 -17.52
N GLN A 60 5.26 0.12 -16.46
CA GLN A 60 4.72 -0.45 -15.23
C GLN A 60 3.96 0.58 -14.38
N GLU A 61 4.46 1.82 -14.31
CA GLU A 61 3.93 2.90 -13.48
C GLU A 61 2.40 3.09 -13.60
N PRO A 62 1.80 3.27 -14.79
CA PRO A 62 0.34 3.41 -14.90
C PRO A 62 -0.45 2.13 -14.54
N ILE A 63 0.19 0.95 -14.52
CA ILE A 63 -0.44 -0.29 -14.04
C ILE A 63 -0.43 -0.33 -12.51
N LEU A 64 0.69 0.08 -11.91
CA LEU A 64 0.91 0.12 -10.46
C LEU A 64 0.11 1.24 -9.79
N GLU A 65 -0.03 2.40 -10.41
CA GLU A 65 -0.89 3.50 -9.94
C GLU A 65 -2.37 3.09 -9.93
N GLU A 66 -2.84 2.40 -10.97
CA GLU A 66 -4.21 1.87 -11.02
C GLU A 66 -4.43 0.83 -9.91
N LEU A 67 -3.45 -0.03 -9.65
CA LEU A 67 -3.51 -1.02 -8.57
C LEU A 67 -3.54 -0.38 -7.19
N ALA A 68 -2.88 0.75 -6.98
CA ALA A 68 -2.89 1.44 -5.69
C ALA A 68 -4.31 1.86 -5.25
N SER A 69 -5.25 1.98 -6.21
CA SER A 69 -6.67 2.24 -5.95
C SER A 69 -7.50 0.95 -5.72
N ASN A 70 -6.89 -0.23 -5.75
CA ASN A 70 -7.58 -1.50 -5.51
C ASN A 70 -7.89 -1.66 -4.01
N PRO A 71 -9.14 -1.99 -3.62
CA PRO A 71 -9.51 -2.19 -2.21
C PRO A 71 -8.66 -3.22 -1.47
N LEU A 72 -8.13 -4.24 -2.18
CA LEU A 72 -7.25 -5.24 -1.57
C LEU A 72 -5.90 -4.66 -1.12
N LEU A 73 -5.53 -3.48 -1.62
CA LEU A 73 -4.31 -2.78 -1.27
C LEU A 73 -4.56 -1.59 -0.35
N GLU A 74 -5.79 -1.35 0.11
CA GLU A 74 -6.14 -0.20 0.97
C GLU A 74 -5.27 -0.14 2.24
N GLU A 75 -4.98 -1.29 2.83
CA GLU A 75 -4.13 -1.42 4.02
C GLU A 75 -2.67 -1.76 3.70
N ALA A 76 -2.28 -1.84 2.42
CA ALA A 76 -0.91 -2.16 2.04
C ALA A 76 0.00 -0.93 2.11
N LEU A 77 1.26 -1.15 2.49
CA LEU A 77 2.31 -0.15 2.37
C LEU A 77 2.87 -0.21 0.94
N LEU A 78 2.80 0.90 0.21
CA LEU A 78 3.33 1.02 -1.16
C LEU A 78 4.62 1.86 -1.16
N LEU A 79 5.74 1.22 -1.50
CA LEU A 79 7.07 1.82 -1.48
C LEU A 79 7.68 1.85 -2.87
N ARG A 80 8.30 2.98 -3.22
CA ARG A 80 9.18 3.11 -4.38
C ARG A 80 10.63 3.12 -3.92
N VAL A 81 11.43 2.21 -4.46
CA VAL A 81 12.86 2.07 -4.23
C VAL A 81 13.57 2.54 -5.49
N ASP A 82 14.40 3.56 -5.39
CA ASP A 82 15.23 4.04 -6.50
C ASP A 82 16.45 3.11 -6.67
N PHE A 83 16.55 2.51 -7.85
CA PHE A 83 17.61 1.57 -8.17
C PHE A 83 19.01 2.21 -8.08
N ASP A 84 19.12 3.53 -8.23
CA ASP A 84 20.38 4.26 -8.18
C ASP A 84 20.76 4.72 -6.76
N ILE A 85 19.82 4.79 -5.83
CA ILE A 85 20.02 5.37 -4.49
C ILE A 85 20.05 4.30 -3.40
N GLU A 86 19.04 3.44 -3.28
CA GLU A 86 18.85 2.53 -2.13
C GLU A 86 19.65 1.22 -2.27
N LYS A 87 20.97 1.32 -2.44
CA LYS A 87 21.84 0.16 -2.71
C LYS A 87 21.78 -0.95 -1.68
N ASP A 88 21.61 -0.61 -0.40
CA ASP A 88 21.53 -1.61 0.68
C ASP A 88 20.29 -2.49 0.53
N PHE A 89 19.13 -1.89 0.27
CA PHE A 89 17.89 -2.62 0.00
C PHE A 89 18.05 -3.56 -1.21
N LEU A 90 18.66 -3.06 -2.30
CA LEU A 90 18.87 -3.86 -3.51
C LEU A 90 19.76 -5.08 -3.24
N ALA A 91 20.83 -4.91 -2.47
CA ALA A 91 21.75 -5.99 -2.12
C ALA A 91 21.08 -7.03 -1.21
N GLU A 92 20.41 -6.57 -0.15
CA GLU A 92 19.73 -7.42 0.83
C GLU A 92 18.65 -8.29 0.17
N HIS A 93 17.80 -7.68 -0.66
CA HIS A 93 16.70 -8.38 -1.33
C HIS A 93 17.08 -9.00 -2.68
N ARG A 94 18.38 -9.00 -3.02
CA ARG A 94 18.93 -9.57 -4.26
C ARG A 94 18.17 -9.07 -5.49
N ILE A 95 17.97 -7.75 -5.57
CA ILE A 95 17.25 -7.13 -6.67
C ILE A 95 18.16 -7.13 -7.91
N PRO A 96 17.77 -7.81 -9.01
CA PRO A 96 18.67 -8.00 -10.14
C PRO A 96 18.73 -6.80 -11.09
N ARG A 97 17.71 -5.94 -11.06
CA ARG A 97 17.54 -4.78 -11.94
C ARG A 97 16.36 -3.92 -11.47
N GLN A 98 16.34 -2.69 -11.94
CA GLN A 98 15.13 -1.87 -12.02
C GLN A 98 13.99 -2.62 -12.75
N SER A 99 12.75 -2.14 -12.64
CA SER A 99 11.51 -2.82 -13.09
C SER A 99 11.21 -4.12 -12.33
N THR A 100 11.73 -4.22 -11.10
CA THR A 100 11.43 -5.35 -10.21
C THR A 100 10.36 -4.90 -9.24
N VAL A 101 9.26 -5.65 -9.17
CA VAL A 101 8.20 -5.47 -8.18
C VAL A 101 8.24 -6.65 -7.23
N VAL A 102 8.28 -6.37 -5.94
CA VAL A 102 8.32 -7.39 -4.88
C VAL A 102 7.15 -7.17 -3.94
N VAL A 103 6.52 -8.27 -3.52
CA VAL A 103 5.46 -8.26 -2.52
C VAL A 103 5.92 -9.02 -1.29
N PHE A 104 5.74 -8.40 -0.13
CA PHE A 104 5.99 -8.99 1.17
C PHE A 104 4.69 -9.11 1.97
N THR A 105 4.60 -10.12 2.82
CA THR A 105 3.63 -10.18 3.92
C THR A 105 4.43 -10.32 5.20
N GLY A 106 4.44 -9.26 6.02
CA GLY A 106 5.40 -9.17 7.11
C GLY A 106 6.85 -9.26 6.60
N GLY A 107 7.62 -10.17 7.18
CA GLY A 107 9.02 -10.41 6.79
C GLY A 107 9.23 -11.31 5.57
N GLU A 108 8.18 -11.92 5.03
CA GLU A 108 8.28 -12.94 3.97
C GLU A 108 8.01 -12.36 2.58
N GLU A 109 8.89 -12.65 1.63
CA GLU A 109 8.66 -12.35 0.22
C GLU A 109 7.68 -13.39 -0.38
N VAL A 110 6.47 -12.95 -0.71
CA VAL A 110 5.38 -13.82 -1.21
C VAL A 110 5.22 -13.76 -2.73
N SER A 111 5.74 -12.72 -3.38
CA SER A 111 5.69 -12.60 -4.85
C SER A 111 6.79 -11.69 -5.39
N ARG A 112 7.23 -11.99 -6.62
CA ARG A 112 8.20 -11.20 -7.36
C ARG A 112 7.87 -11.18 -8.84
N SER A 113 7.99 -10.00 -9.45
CA SER A 113 7.87 -9.77 -10.89
C SER A 113 9.09 -8.99 -11.38
N ILE A 114 9.70 -9.42 -12.48
CA ILE A 114 10.90 -8.78 -13.03
C ILE A 114 10.62 -8.41 -14.48
N ALA A 115 10.71 -7.11 -14.79
CA ALA A 115 10.57 -6.54 -16.12
C ALA A 115 9.26 -6.91 -16.85
N GLU A 116 8.20 -7.24 -16.10
CA GLU A 116 6.89 -7.57 -16.67
C GLU A 116 6.17 -6.32 -17.15
N THR A 117 5.78 -6.30 -18.42
CA THR A 117 5.02 -5.19 -19.02
C THR A 117 3.59 -5.59 -19.37
N ASN A 118 3.24 -6.87 -19.30
CA ASN A 118 1.87 -7.32 -19.47
C ASN A 118 1.05 -6.94 -18.23
N ARG A 119 0.00 -6.13 -18.44
CA ARG A 119 -0.89 -5.63 -17.39
C ARG A 119 -1.44 -6.73 -16.50
N GLU A 120 -1.98 -7.79 -17.09
CA GLU A 120 -2.64 -8.87 -16.34
C GLU A 120 -1.63 -9.64 -15.49
N ARG A 121 -0.45 -9.95 -16.06
CA ARG A 121 0.60 -10.68 -15.33
C ARG A 121 1.20 -9.86 -14.20
N LEU A 122 1.44 -8.57 -14.40
CA LEU A 122 1.94 -7.68 -13.35
C LEU A 122 0.93 -7.54 -12.21
N ARG A 123 -0.35 -7.32 -12.54
CA ARG A 123 -1.44 -7.26 -11.53
C ARG A 123 -1.56 -8.56 -10.77
N ALA A 124 -1.54 -9.70 -11.47
CA ALA A 124 -1.61 -11.00 -10.83
C ALA A 124 -0.41 -11.25 -9.89
N ALA A 125 0.79 -10.80 -10.25
CA ALA A 125 1.95 -10.89 -9.37
C ALA A 125 1.78 -10.05 -8.11
N VAL A 126 1.27 -8.81 -8.21
CA VAL A 126 1.03 -7.95 -7.04
C VAL A 126 -0.07 -8.52 -6.13
N LEU A 127 -1.20 -8.95 -6.70
CA LEU A 127 -2.35 -9.39 -5.93
C LEU A 127 -2.20 -10.80 -5.35
N ARG A 128 -1.29 -11.63 -5.85
CA ARG A 128 -1.07 -12.99 -5.34
C ARG A 128 -0.71 -13.01 -3.85
N GLY A 129 0.07 -12.02 -3.40
CA GLY A 129 0.49 -11.93 -1.99
C GLY A 129 -0.65 -11.61 -1.01
N LEU A 130 -1.82 -11.19 -1.51
CA LEU A 130 -2.95 -10.75 -0.69
C LEU A 130 -3.96 -11.86 -0.39
N VAL A 131 -3.89 -12.99 -1.09
CA VAL A 131 -4.93 -14.06 -1.02
C VAL A 131 -4.68 -15.02 0.14
N GLU A 132 -3.49 -15.04 0.73
CA GLU A 132 -3.17 -16.00 1.80
C GLU A 132 -3.74 -15.62 3.19
N ASP A 133 -4.11 -14.34 3.41
CA ASP A 133 -4.60 -13.87 4.72
C ASP A 133 -6.13 -13.96 4.91
N THR A 134 -6.91 -14.22 3.86
CA THR A 134 -8.39 -14.33 3.99
C THR A 134 -8.85 -15.71 4.48
N GLY A 135 -7.95 -16.50 5.09
CA GLY A 135 -8.10 -17.95 5.26
C GLY A 135 -8.19 -18.50 6.69
N THR A 136 -8.25 -17.68 7.74
CA THR A 136 -8.46 -18.19 9.12
C THR A 136 -9.41 -17.31 9.92
N VAL A 137 -10.71 -17.52 9.70
CA VAL A 137 -11.74 -17.33 10.73
C VAL A 137 -12.54 -18.62 10.78
N GLU A 138 -12.08 -19.57 11.61
CA GLU A 138 -12.94 -20.59 12.22
C GLU A 138 -13.50 -20.06 13.55
#